data_AF-A0A672NRF1-F1
#
_entry.id   AF-A0A672NRF1-F1
#
_cell.length_a   1.000
_cell.length_b   1.000
_cell.length_c   1.000
_cell.angle_alpha   90.00
_cell.angle_beta   90.00
_cell.angle_gamma   90.00
#
_symmetry.space_group_name_H-M   'P 1'
#
loop_
_entity.id
_entity.type
_entity.pdbx_description
1 polymer ?
#
loop_
_entity_poly.entity_id
_entity_poly.type
_entity_poly.pdbx_seq_one_letter_code
_entity_poly.pdbx_strand_id
1 'polypeptide(L)'
;ITAAMHRLISIALLFLGASLAASLFLPDSLELRQIMQRYQDELEPNSTKADAPLRTRRAIGWSDREDILQLHNKLRGKVYPTASNMEYMVWDDELEKSATYWAEQCQWEHGPKDLLMSIGQNLAVHWGRYRSPAYHVQAWYDEVKDYTYPYPHECNPWCPERCSGPMCTHYTQVVWATTNRVGCAVHLCPRMNVWGEIWENAVYLVCNYSPKGNWIGEAPYQHGRPCSQCPPSYGGRCRDNLCYKGDPERHESPDMNEVEKQQEPVQPRTTPTKPKPKPSSPKKPANANPSSTKTTRTTYLAQNIKCETRMRDKCKGATCNRSVVGNIQSSICRAAIHYGIIDNNGGLVDVTRKDNFPFFVKATKNGVESFSKYKPGNAFTVSRVEEQTIDCYTTVAEICPFKASASHCPRVFCPANCLNEPSYWAPVVGTNIYGDGSSICRAALHAGVIKASGGYVDLLALDKRNSYLNVTLNFRVVVVVFFDPLKQDLNKSNTEGGSFRVFAVRE
;
A
#
# COMPACT_ATOMS: atom_id res chain seq x y z
N ILE A 1 68.87 29.91 -5.42
CA ILE A 1 67.99 28.71 -5.38
C ILE A 1 66.50 29.09 -5.29
N THR A 2 66.13 30.21 -4.67
CA THR A 2 64.73 30.64 -4.50
C THR A 2 64.06 31.26 -5.73
N ALA A 3 64.79 31.98 -6.60
CA ALA A 3 64.19 32.59 -7.81
C ALA A 3 63.91 31.58 -8.95
N ALA A 4 64.68 30.48 -9.02
CA ALA A 4 64.53 29.46 -10.05
C ALA A 4 63.30 28.57 -9.80
N MET A 5 62.98 28.28 -8.52
CA MET A 5 61.79 27.49 -8.18
C MET A 5 60.49 28.23 -8.47
N HIS A 6 60.43 29.55 -8.26
CA HIS A 6 59.23 30.31 -8.60
C HIS A 6 58.95 30.35 -10.11
N ARG A 7 59.98 30.45 -10.95
CA ARG A 7 59.79 30.40 -12.41
C ARG A 7 59.32 29.03 -12.90
N LEU A 8 59.80 27.94 -12.30
CA LEU A 8 59.37 26.57 -12.63
C LEU A 8 57.91 26.30 -12.24
N ILE A 9 57.46 26.82 -11.08
CA ILE A 9 56.08 26.66 -10.62
C ILE A 9 55.11 27.49 -11.48
N SER A 10 55.47 28.70 -11.87
CA SER A 10 54.64 29.54 -12.77
C SER A 10 54.52 28.95 -14.18
N ILE A 11 55.58 28.32 -14.70
CA ILE A 11 55.55 27.64 -15.99
C ILE A 11 54.70 26.37 -15.92
N ALA A 12 54.78 25.60 -14.83
CA ALA A 12 53.93 24.41 -14.61
C ALA A 12 52.43 24.77 -14.49
N LEU A 13 52.09 25.90 -13.86
CA LEU A 13 50.71 26.41 -13.78
C LEU A 13 50.18 26.89 -15.14
N LEU A 14 51.03 27.48 -15.98
CA LEU A 14 50.67 27.86 -17.36
C LEU A 14 50.46 26.65 -18.27
N PHE A 15 51.24 25.58 -18.11
CA PHE A 15 51.04 24.33 -18.84
C PHE A 15 49.83 23.51 -18.36
N LEU A 16 49.48 23.56 -17.06
CA LEU A 16 48.22 23.00 -16.57
C LEU A 16 47.00 23.78 -17.11
N GLY A 17 47.09 25.11 -17.17
CA GLY A 17 46.03 25.98 -17.72
C GLY A 17 45.79 25.78 -19.23
N ALA A 18 46.83 25.49 -20.00
CA ALA A 18 46.71 25.23 -21.43
C ALA A 18 46.11 23.84 -21.77
N SER A 19 46.21 22.86 -20.87
CA SER A 19 45.62 21.53 -21.06
C SER A 19 44.11 21.45 -20.79
N LEU A 20 43.53 22.46 -20.13
CA LEU A 20 42.08 22.59 -19.95
C LEU A 20 41.39 23.46 -21.02
N ALA A 21 42.14 24.17 -21.86
CA ALA A 21 41.57 25.07 -22.87
C ALA A 21 41.23 24.38 -24.22
N ALA A 22 41.52 23.08 -24.36
CA ALA A 22 41.30 22.34 -25.61
C ALA A 22 40.11 21.37 -25.52
N SER A 23 38.94 21.83 -25.05
CA SER A 23 37.66 21.11 -25.27
C SER A 23 36.43 21.95 -24.92
N LEU A 24 36.35 23.19 -25.42
CA LEU A 24 35.11 23.97 -25.44
C LEU A 24 34.84 24.57 -26.83
N PHE A 25 34.99 23.76 -27.86
CA PHE A 25 34.20 23.94 -29.07
C PHE A 25 33.09 22.90 -29.02
N LEU A 26 31.94 23.30 -28.48
CA LEU A 26 30.71 22.53 -28.62
C LEU A 26 30.40 22.49 -30.13
N PRO A 27 30.23 21.31 -30.74
CA PRO A 27 29.67 21.26 -32.08
C PRO A 27 28.24 21.77 -31.95
N ASP A 28 27.95 22.87 -32.65
CA ASP A 28 26.64 23.46 -32.81
C ASP A 28 25.73 22.43 -33.49
N SER A 29 25.09 21.55 -32.71
CA SER A 29 24.21 20.54 -33.29
C SER A 29 22.87 21.19 -33.60
N LEU A 30 22.47 21.11 -34.87
CA LEU A 30 21.21 21.62 -35.37
C LEU A 30 20.01 21.06 -34.57
N GLU A 31 20.13 19.82 -34.07
CA GLU A 31 19.14 19.17 -33.22
C GLU A 31 19.02 19.82 -31.83
N LEU A 32 20.13 20.22 -31.20
CA LEU A 32 20.10 20.92 -29.91
C LEU A 32 19.45 22.30 -30.06
N ARG A 33 19.74 23.02 -31.15
CA ARG A 33 19.07 24.28 -31.48
C ARG A 33 17.58 24.08 -31.70
N GLN A 34 17.16 23.07 -32.46
CA GLN A 34 15.74 22.79 -32.70
C GLN A 34 14.97 22.37 -31.44
N ILE A 35 15.63 21.77 -30.46
CA ILE A 35 15.03 21.41 -29.16
C ILE A 35 15.01 22.61 -28.22
N MET A 36 16.12 23.33 -28.09
CA MET A 36 16.18 24.61 -27.36
C MET A 36 15.12 25.58 -27.88
N GLN A 37 15.00 25.72 -29.19
CA GLN A 37 14.01 26.56 -29.85
C GLN A 37 12.58 26.07 -29.60
N ARG A 38 12.34 24.75 -29.49
CA ARG A 38 11.04 24.20 -29.04
C ARG A 38 10.70 24.56 -27.58
N TYR A 39 11.69 24.62 -26.69
CA TYR A 39 11.49 25.04 -25.29
C TYR A 39 11.48 26.56 -25.11
N GLN A 40 12.10 27.31 -26.01
CA GLN A 40 12.32 28.75 -25.90
C GLN A 40 11.26 29.56 -26.66
N ASP A 41 10.73 29.03 -27.78
CA ASP A 41 9.50 29.55 -28.43
C ASP A 41 8.24 29.34 -27.54
N GLU A 42 8.35 28.54 -26.48
CA GLU A 42 7.30 28.34 -25.46
C GLU A 42 7.33 29.40 -24.33
N LEU A 43 8.34 30.28 -24.30
CA LEU A 43 8.52 31.32 -23.26
C LEU A 43 8.31 32.76 -23.77
N GLU A 44 8.16 32.99 -25.08
CA GLU A 44 7.92 34.32 -25.67
C GLU A 44 6.41 34.50 -26.01
N PRO A 45 5.70 35.45 -25.37
CA PRO A 45 4.28 35.67 -25.61
C PRO A 45 4.10 36.60 -26.81
N ASN A 46 4.22 36.09 -28.04
CA ASN A 46 3.86 36.90 -29.20
C ASN A 46 3.38 36.06 -30.40
N SER A 47 2.06 35.83 -30.47
CA SER A 47 1.27 35.99 -31.71
C SER A 47 -0.20 35.58 -31.48
N THR A 48 -1.04 36.60 -31.36
CA THR A 48 -2.33 36.75 -32.08
C THR A 48 -2.96 35.51 -32.74
N LYS A 49 -3.48 34.55 -31.96
CA LYS A 49 -4.63 33.72 -32.38
C LYS A 49 -5.53 33.45 -31.18
N ALA A 50 -6.54 34.31 -31.02
CA ALA A 50 -7.72 34.00 -30.23
C ALA A 50 -8.49 32.83 -30.89
N ASP A 51 -9.10 31.99 -30.07
CA ASP A 51 -10.10 30.97 -30.42
C ASP A 51 -9.63 29.57 -30.87
N ALA A 52 -8.78 28.93 -30.07
CA ALA A 52 -8.76 27.46 -29.97
C ALA A 52 -8.59 27.01 -28.50
N PRO A 53 -9.32 25.99 -28.01
CA PRO A 53 -9.15 25.50 -26.64
C PRO A 53 -7.72 24.96 -26.48
N LEU A 54 -6.97 25.53 -25.53
CA LEU A 54 -5.63 25.08 -25.16
C LEU A 54 -5.65 23.57 -24.85
N ARG A 55 -5.16 22.74 -25.77
CA ARG A 55 -4.71 21.38 -25.43
C ARG A 55 -3.55 21.55 -24.47
N THR A 56 -3.77 21.29 -23.18
CA THR A 56 -2.71 21.19 -22.16
C THR A 56 -1.60 20.29 -22.70
N ARG A 57 -0.43 20.86 -23.00
CA ARG A 57 0.74 20.11 -23.50
C ARG A 57 1.26 19.21 -22.36
N ARG A 58 1.68 17.99 -22.68
CA ARG A 58 2.19 17.03 -21.67
C ARG A 58 3.59 17.42 -21.22
N ALA A 59 3.88 17.26 -19.93
CA ALA A 59 5.18 17.54 -19.33
C ALA A 59 6.27 16.52 -19.68
N ILE A 60 5.89 15.37 -20.25
CA ILE A 60 6.81 14.37 -20.76
C ILE A 60 6.31 13.83 -22.11
N GLY A 61 7.24 13.58 -23.03
CA GLY A 61 6.92 12.99 -24.34
C GLY A 61 6.43 11.54 -24.21
N TRP A 62 5.62 11.07 -25.17
CA TRP A 62 5.14 9.68 -25.16
C TRP A 62 6.28 8.67 -25.28
N SER A 63 7.30 8.98 -26.09
CA SER A 63 8.51 8.15 -26.23
C SER A 63 9.29 8.06 -24.92
N ASP A 64 9.50 9.19 -24.23
CA ASP A 64 10.23 9.23 -22.97
C ASP A 64 9.49 8.47 -21.86
N ARG A 65 8.16 8.59 -21.80
CA ARG A 65 7.30 7.81 -20.91
C ARG A 65 7.52 6.31 -21.10
N GLU A 66 7.49 5.86 -22.34
CA GLU A 66 7.66 4.44 -22.67
C GLU A 66 9.07 3.97 -22.31
N ASP A 67 10.10 4.75 -22.64
CA ASP A 67 11.50 4.43 -22.32
C ASP A 67 11.72 4.32 -20.81
N ILE A 68 11.17 5.25 -20.02
CA ILE A 68 11.21 5.19 -18.56
C ILE A 68 10.56 3.90 -18.06
N LEU A 69 9.34 3.60 -18.50
CA LEU A 69 8.58 2.45 -18.02
C LEU A 69 9.25 1.13 -18.38
N GLN A 70 9.70 0.99 -19.63
CA GLN A 70 10.42 -0.18 -20.10
C GLN A 70 11.73 -0.37 -19.34
N LEU A 71 12.49 0.70 -19.10
CA LEU A 71 13.73 0.62 -18.36
C LEU A 71 13.49 0.19 -16.90
N HIS A 72 12.49 0.75 -16.22
CA HIS A 72 12.10 0.32 -14.87
C HIS A 72 11.83 -1.19 -14.81
N ASN A 73 10.95 -1.69 -15.68
CA ASN A 73 10.60 -3.11 -15.69
C ASN A 73 11.79 -4.00 -16.06
N LYS A 74 12.61 -3.60 -17.04
CA LYS A 74 13.83 -4.32 -17.43
C LYS A 74 14.82 -4.44 -16.27
N LEU A 75 15.01 -3.37 -15.49
CA LEU A 75 15.92 -3.35 -14.36
C LEU A 75 15.37 -4.18 -13.18
N ARG A 76 14.08 -4.04 -12.87
CA ARG A 76 13.38 -4.83 -11.83
C ARG A 76 13.46 -6.34 -12.08
N GLY A 77 13.38 -6.78 -13.34
CA GLY A 77 13.51 -8.19 -13.71
C GLY A 77 14.93 -8.76 -13.66
N LYS A 78 15.94 -7.91 -13.42
CA LYS A 78 17.38 -8.26 -13.46
C LYS A 78 18.11 -8.08 -12.13
N VAL A 79 17.38 -7.81 -11.05
CA VAL A 79 17.98 -7.59 -9.73
C VAL A 79 18.71 -8.84 -9.21
N TYR A 80 19.77 -8.61 -8.45
CA TYR A 80 20.48 -9.64 -7.71
C TYR A 80 20.59 -9.26 -6.22
N PRO A 81 20.27 -10.16 -5.28
CA PRO A 81 19.75 -11.52 -5.51
C PRO A 81 18.34 -11.51 -6.11
N THR A 82 17.88 -12.63 -6.68
CA THR A 82 16.62 -12.63 -7.44
C THR A 82 15.39 -12.40 -6.54
N ALA A 83 14.42 -11.64 -7.05
CA ALA A 83 13.19 -11.32 -6.34
C ALA A 83 12.07 -12.31 -6.64
N SER A 84 11.38 -12.80 -5.61
CA SER A 84 10.26 -13.74 -5.74
C SER A 84 8.88 -13.09 -5.92
N ASN A 85 8.76 -11.80 -5.58
CA ASN A 85 7.48 -11.08 -5.50
C ASN A 85 7.47 -9.75 -6.28
N MET A 86 8.38 -9.56 -7.24
CA MET A 86 8.54 -8.29 -7.97
C MET A 86 7.33 -8.01 -8.88
N GLU A 87 6.56 -6.96 -8.61
CA GLU A 87 5.39 -6.61 -9.41
C GLU A 87 5.78 -5.87 -10.71
N TYR A 88 5.06 -6.15 -11.80
CA TYR A 88 5.17 -5.38 -13.04
C TYR A 88 4.66 -3.95 -12.81
N MET A 89 5.45 -2.98 -13.25
CA MET A 89 5.14 -1.56 -13.12
C MET A 89 4.38 -1.06 -14.35
N VAL A 90 3.34 -0.26 -14.12
CA VAL A 90 2.56 0.43 -15.17
C VAL A 90 2.68 1.95 -15.00
N TRP A 91 2.42 2.68 -16.08
CA TRP A 91 2.35 4.15 -15.98
C TRP A 91 1.05 4.60 -15.34
N ASP A 92 1.12 5.65 -14.52
CA ASP A 92 -0.04 6.26 -13.87
C ASP A 92 -0.08 7.76 -14.18
N ASP A 93 -1.14 8.18 -14.88
CA ASP A 93 -1.30 9.55 -15.36
C ASP A 93 -1.59 10.55 -14.20
N GLU A 94 -2.08 10.08 -13.04
CA GLU A 94 -2.26 10.94 -11.85
C GLU A 94 -0.92 11.23 -11.18
N LEU A 95 -0.03 10.22 -11.12
CA LEU A 95 1.34 10.40 -10.65
C LEU A 95 2.13 11.33 -11.56
N GLU A 96 1.95 11.25 -12.89
CA GLU A 96 2.55 12.18 -13.88
C GLU A 96 2.07 13.62 -13.65
N LYS A 97 0.77 13.85 -13.45
CA LYS A 97 0.22 15.19 -13.16
C LYS A 97 0.79 15.76 -11.87
N SER A 98 0.88 14.94 -10.82
CA SER A 98 1.48 15.34 -9.55
C SER A 98 2.98 15.66 -9.70
N ALA A 99 3.72 14.86 -10.47
CA ALA A 99 5.13 15.10 -10.76
C ALA A 99 5.32 16.40 -11.56
N THR A 100 4.41 16.68 -12.50
CA THR A 100 4.41 17.91 -13.32
C THR A 100 4.27 19.13 -12.42
N TYR A 101 3.24 19.13 -11.57
CA TYR A 101 2.98 20.21 -10.61
C TYR A 101 4.21 20.51 -9.74
N TRP A 102 4.93 19.47 -9.30
CA TRP A 102 6.13 19.64 -8.48
C TRP A 102 7.35 20.10 -9.28
N ALA A 103 7.56 19.55 -10.48
CA ALA A 103 8.68 19.92 -11.35
C ALA A 103 8.62 21.41 -11.76
N GLU A 104 7.41 21.95 -11.96
CA GLU A 104 7.16 23.37 -12.26
C GLU A 104 7.52 24.32 -11.11
N GLN A 105 7.64 23.82 -9.87
CA GLN A 105 8.04 24.67 -8.74
C GLN A 105 9.52 25.06 -8.79
N CYS A 106 10.34 24.35 -9.57
CA CYS A 106 11.78 24.58 -9.67
C CYS A 106 12.49 24.65 -8.32
N GLN A 107 12.11 23.75 -7.42
CA GLN A 107 12.71 23.57 -6.10
C GLN A 107 13.40 22.21 -6.06
N TRP A 108 14.70 22.22 -5.77
CA TRP A 108 15.50 21.00 -5.59
C TRP A 108 15.26 20.37 -4.21
N GLU A 109 14.01 19.97 -3.97
CA GLU A 109 13.55 19.31 -2.76
C GLU A 109 12.45 18.29 -3.10
N HIS A 110 12.22 17.33 -2.21
CA HIS A 110 11.10 16.42 -2.35
C HIS A 110 9.78 17.11 -2.01
N GLY A 111 8.71 16.81 -2.75
CA GLY A 111 7.38 17.32 -2.44
C GLY A 111 6.29 16.97 -3.46
N PRO A 112 5.07 17.48 -3.24
CA PRO A 112 4.66 18.26 -2.07
C PRO A 112 4.54 17.37 -0.82
N LYS A 113 4.80 17.94 0.38
CA LYS A 113 5.04 17.19 1.63
C LYS A 113 3.89 16.28 2.05
N ASP A 114 2.66 16.69 1.77
CA ASP A 114 1.42 15.96 2.01
C ASP A 114 1.33 14.66 1.20
N LEU A 115 1.86 14.66 -0.03
CA LEU A 115 1.84 13.47 -0.89
C LEU A 115 2.95 12.48 -0.53
N LEU A 116 4.12 12.95 -0.08
CA LEU A 116 5.30 12.11 0.21
C LEU A 116 5.06 11.03 1.28
N MET A 117 4.01 11.14 2.09
CA MET A 117 3.62 10.08 3.04
C MET A 117 3.02 8.86 2.36
N SER A 118 2.44 9.05 1.17
CA SER A 118 1.66 8.02 0.44
C SER A 118 2.34 7.55 -0.85
N ILE A 119 3.22 8.37 -1.43
CA ILE A 119 3.98 8.08 -2.65
C ILE A 119 5.49 8.05 -2.39
N GLY A 120 6.20 7.28 -3.20
CA GLY A 120 7.64 7.42 -3.36
C GLY A 120 7.96 8.53 -4.35
N GLN A 121 9.16 9.10 -4.28
CA GLN A 121 9.61 10.10 -5.23
C GLN A 121 11.12 10.00 -5.43
N ASN A 122 11.56 9.93 -6.68
CA ASN A 122 12.96 10.12 -7.05
C ASN A 122 13.09 11.41 -7.86
N LEU A 123 14.18 12.12 -7.63
CA LEU A 123 14.50 13.39 -8.26
C LEU A 123 15.82 13.27 -9.01
N ALA A 124 15.91 13.92 -10.16
CA ALA A 124 17.16 14.07 -10.88
C ALA A 124 17.23 15.46 -11.49
N VAL A 125 18.43 16.04 -11.49
CA VAL A 125 18.69 17.33 -12.11
C VAL A 125 19.97 17.24 -12.92
N HIS A 126 19.97 17.88 -14.08
CA HIS A 126 21.18 18.13 -14.84
C HIS A 126 21.11 19.48 -15.54
N TRP A 127 22.26 19.95 -16.01
CA TRP A 127 22.39 21.16 -16.79
C TRP A 127 23.43 20.94 -17.90
N GLY A 128 23.39 21.77 -18.94
CA GLY A 128 24.30 21.65 -20.08
C GLY A 128 23.86 20.58 -21.10
N ARG A 129 24.67 19.53 -21.29
CA ARG A 129 24.41 18.54 -22.35
C ARG A 129 23.11 17.79 -22.08
N TYR A 130 22.31 17.62 -23.13
CA TYR A 130 21.08 16.84 -23.09
C TYR A 130 21.32 15.42 -22.56
N ARG A 131 20.47 14.99 -21.62
CA ARG A 131 20.36 13.62 -21.14
C ARG A 131 18.89 13.20 -21.26
N SER A 132 18.63 12.02 -21.80
CA SER A 132 17.27 11.48 -21.83
C SER A 132 16.76 11.20 -20.42
N PRO A 133 15.45 11.23 -20.16
CA PRO A 133 14.91 10.86 -18.84
C PRO A 133 15.31 9.46 -18.39
N ALA A 134 15.43 8.51 -19.33
CA ALA A 134 15.92 7.16 -19.07
C ALA A 134 17.38 7.11 -18.55
N TYR A 135 18.22 8.08 -18.92
CA TYR A 135 19.59 8.19 -18.38
C TYR A 135 19.56 8.36 -16.85
N HIS A 136 18.64 9.18 -16.33
CA HIS A 136 18.51 9.41 -14.88
C HIS A 136 17.97 8.19 -14.14
N VAL A 137 17.05 7.45 -14.76
CA VAL A 137 16.57 6.17 -14.20
C VAL A 137 17.70 5.16 -14.08
N GLN A 138 18.59 5.09 -15.08
CA GLN A 138 19.79 4.26 -15.00
C GLN A 138 20.73 4.73 -13.89
N ALA A 139 20.95 6.05 -13.76
CA ALA A 139 21.78 6.60 -12.70
C ALA A 139 21.24 6.29 -11.29
N TRP A 140 19.91 6.34 -11.09
CA TRP A 140 19.28 5.89 -9.85
C TRP A 140 19.51 4.40 -9.60
N TYR A 141 19.45 3.56 -10.64
CA TYR A 141 19.69 2.13 -10.49
C TYR A 141 21.15 1.80 -10.19
N ASP A 142 22.10 2.56 -10.75
CA ASP A 142 23.54 2.33 -10.61
C ASP A 142 24.05 2.48 -9.16
N GLU A 143 23.24 3.05 -8.25
CA GLU A 143 23.48 3.00 -6.79
C GLU A 143 23.53 1.56 -6.25
N VAL A 144 23.05 0.56 -7.00
CA VAL A 144 23.19 -0.86 -6.68
C VAL A 144 24.62 -1.29 -6.37
N LYS A 145 25.62 -0.62 -6.97
CA LYS A 145 27.05 -0.88 -6.71
C LYS A 145 27.45 -0.63 -5.25
N ASP A 146 26.72 0.24 -4.57
CA ASP A 146 26.94 0.68 -3.19
C ASP A 146 25.91 0.07 -2.22
N TYR A 147 24.99 -0.75 -2.73
CA TYR A 147 23.91 -1.37 -1.95
C TYR A 147 24.17 -2.87 -1.73
N THR A 148 23.98 -3.34 -0.50
CA THR A 148 24.02 -4.77 -0.17
C THR A 148 22.63 -5.26 0.23
N TYR A 149 22.13 -6.34 -0.38
CA TYR A 149 20.80 -6.86 -0.02
C TYR A 149 20.79 -7.47 1.40
N PRO A 150 19.87 -7.05 2.30
CA PRO A 150 19.72 -7.64 3.62
C PRO A 150 18.90 -8.93 3.56
N TYR A 151 19.49 -10.05 3.98
CA TYR A 151 18.78 -11.33 4.00
C TYR A 151 17.85 -11.46 5.21
N PRO A 152 16.81 -12.32 5.15
CA PRO A 152 15.81 -12.45 6.22
C PRO A 152 16.38 -12.75 7.62
N HIS A 153 17.52 -13.45 7.71
CA HIS A 153 18.16 -13.77 8.99
C HIS A 153 18.82 -12.56 9.66
N GLU A 154 19.05 -11.48 8.91
CA GLU A 154 19.64 -10.22 9.39
C GLU A 154 18.55 -9.23 9.82
N CYS A 155 17.30 -9.47 9.44
CA CYS A 155 16.16 -8.61 9.74
C CYS A 155 15.48 -9.04 11.05
N ASN A 156 15.97 -8.55 12.20
CA ASN A 156 15.39 -8.86 13.52
C ASN A 156 15.53 -7.69 14.51
N PRO A 157 14.44 -6.96 14.87
CA PRO A 157 13.10 -6.99 14.27
C PRO A 157 13.01 -6.24 12.93
N TRP A 158 14.05 -5.48 12.58
CA TRP A 158 14.13 -4.64 11.38
C TRP A 158 15.37 -5.02 10.56
N CYS A 159 15.32 -4.86 9.25
CA CYS A 159 16.48 -5.01 8.39
C CYS A 159 17.50 -3.88 8.62
N PRO A 160 18.82 -4.18 8.62
CA PRO A 160 19.85 -3.17 8.73
C PRO A 160 19.88 -2.25 7.50
N GLU A 161 20.32 -1.01 7.69
CA GLU A 161 20.68 -0.14 6.57
C GLU A 161 21.96 -0.69 5.90
N ARG A 162 21.91 -0.85 4.58
CA ARG A 162 22.96 -1.51 3.79
C ARG A 162 23.38 -0.65 2.59
N CYS A 163 23.83 0.57 2.88
CA CYS A 163 24.37 1.50 1.89
C CYS A 163 25.80 1.89 2.28
N SER A 164 26.78 1.66 1.39
CA SER A 164 28.17 2.08 1.58
C SER A 164 28.50 3.38 0.86
N GLY A 165 27.62 3.84 -0.03
CA GLY A 165 27.77 5.04 -0.84
C GLY A 165 27.02 6.25 -0.24
N PRO A 166 27.07 7.40 -0.94
CA PRO A 166 26.38 8.62 -0.49
C PRO A 166 24.86 8.50 -0.60
N MET A 167 24.34 7.61 -1.46
CA MET A 167 22.92 7.42 -1.69
C MET A 167 22.65 6.02 -2.27
N CYS A 168 21.63 5.34 -1.74
CA CYS A 168 21.13 4.07 -2.30
C CYS A 168 19.59 4.03 -2.40
N THR A 169 18.91 5.06 -1.91
CA THR A 169 17.45 5.08 -1.77
C THR A 169 16.73 5.24 -3.10
N HIS A 170 17.38 5.82 -4.12
CA HIS A 170 16.79 5.89 -5.45
C HIS A 170 16.75 4.49 -6.07
N TYR A 171 17.84 3.72 -5.96
CA TYR A 171 17.88 2.33 -6.40
C TYR A 171 16.80 1.50 -5.71
N THR A 172 16.73 1.52 -4.37
CA THR A 172 15.77 0.69 -3.64
C THR A 172 14.32 1.04 -3.98
N GLN A 173 14.01 2.30 -4.32
CA GLN A 173 12.68 2.70 -4.80
C GLN A 173 12.39 2.13 -6.21
N VAL A 174 13.35 2.19 -7.13
CA VAL A 174 13.21 1.62 -8.49
C VAL A 174 12.91 0.13 -8.42
N VAL A 175 13.59 -0.59 -7.52
CA VAL A 175 13.45 -2.05 -7.36
C VAL A 175 12.49 -2.47 -6.24
N TRP A 176 11.63 -1.58 -5.77
CA TRP A 176 10.70 -1.93 -4.69
C TRP A 176 9.57 -2.84 -5.19
N ALA A 177 9.48 -4.06 -4.65
CA ALA A 177 8.63 -5.13 -5.18
C ALA A 177 7.16 -4.73 -5.36
N THR A 178 6.57 -4.08 -4.35
CA THR A 178 5.15 -3.73 -4.34
C THR A 178 4.83 -2.46 -5.12
N THR A 179 5.83 -1.64 -5.45
CA THR A 179 5.66 -0.44 -6.26
C THR A 179 5.37 -0.84 -7.70
N ASN A 180 4.11 -0.70 -8.11
CA ASN A 180 3.63 -1.15 -9.42
C ASN A 180 3.12 -0.02 -10.30
N ARG A 181 3.26 1.24 -9.87
CA ARG A 181 2.89 2.43 -10.63
C ARG A 181 3.97 3.50 -10.58
N VAL A 182 4.20 4.16 -11.71
CA VAL A 182 5.10 5.31 -11.82
C VAL A 182 4.50 6.38 -12.73
N GLY A 183 4.75 7.64 -12.42
CA GLY A 183 4.47 8.75 -13.32
C GLY A 183 5.53 9.83 -13.13
N CYS A 184 6.06 10.37 -14.22
CA CYS A 184 7.18 11.30 -14.19
C CYS A 184 6.90 12.56 -15.01
N ALA A 185 7.60 13.64 -14.69
CA ALA A 185 7.57 14.88 -15.44
C ALA A 185 8.97 15.49 -15.56
N VAL A 186 9.23 16.14 -16.70
CA VAL A 186 10.45 16.90 -16.95
C VAL A 186 10.08 18.37 -17.05
N HIS A 187 10.82 19.23 -16.35
CA HIS A 187 10.65 20.66 -16.44
C HIS A 187 12.00 21.36 -16.61
N LEU A 188 12.04 22.37 -17.48
CA LEU A 188 13.22 23.22 -17.66
C LEU A 188 13.11 24.41 -16.73
N CYS A 189 13.93 24.43 -15.68
CA CYS A 189 13.97 25.49 -14.70
C CYS A 189 14.96 26.58 -15.14
N PRO A 190 14.50 27.81 -15.43
CA PRO A 190 15.39 28.90 -15.85
C PRO A 190 16.46 29.20 -14.80
N ARG A 191 16.07 29.14 -13.52
CA ARG A 191 16.96 29.28 -12.36
C ARG A 191 16.49 28.33 -11.26
N MET A 192 17.38 27.47 -10.78
CA MET A 192 17.09 26.57 -9.67
C MET A 192 18.28 26.52 -8.72
N ASN A 193 18.04 26.61 -7.41
CA ASN A 193 19.08 26.41 -6.40
C ASN A 193 19.28 24.92 -6.17
N VAL A 194 20.44 24.40 -6.57
CA VAL A 194 20.84 23.01 -6.43
C VAL A 194 22.06 22.97 -5.51
N TRP A 195 21.88 22.43 -4.30
CA TRP A 195 22.95 22.32 -3.28
C TRP A 195 23.66 23.64 -2.92
N GLY A 196 22.94 24.77 -2.96
CA GLY A 196 23.49 26.09 -2.63
C GLY A 196 24.03 26.86 -3.84
N GLU A 197 24.05 26.25 -5.03
CA GLU A 197 24.46 26.89 -6.26
C GLU A 197 23.27 27.14 -7.18
N ILE A 198 23.22 28.30 -7.83
CA ILE A 198 22.16 28.61 -8.79
C ILE A 198 22.55 28.05 -10.15
N TRP A 199 21.80 27.06 -10.61
CA TRP A 199 21.93 26.48 -11.94
C TRP A 199 20.95 27.18 -12.89
N GLU A 200 21.47 27.62 -14.03
CA GLU A 200 20.66 28.20 -15.10
C GLU A 200 20.24 27.13 -16.09
N ASN A 201 18.98 27.20 -16.54
CA ASN A 201 18.39 26.24 -17.49
C ASN A 201 18.58 24.78 -17.02
N ALA A 202 18.33 24.54 -15.73
CA ALA A 202 18.42 23.21 -15.14
C ALA A 202 17.23 22.35 -15.60
N VAL A 203 17.51 21.16 -16.12
CA VAL A 203 16.48 20.18 -16.47
C VAL A 203 16.20 19.32 -15.25
N TYR A 204 14.99 19.43 -14.73
CA TYR A 204 14.52 18.78 -13.53
C TYR A 204 13.56 17.63 -13.88
N LEU A 205 13.89 16.41 -13.47
CA LEU A 205 13.06 15.22 -13.59
C LEU A 205 12.52 14.84 -12.21
N VAL A 206 11.20 14.72 -12.12
CA VAL A 206 10.49 14.22 -10.95
C VAL A 206 9.79 12.93 -11.34
N CYS A 207 10.02 11.83 -10.63
CA CYS A 207 9.28 10.58 -10.79
C CYS A 207 8.59 10.20 -9.48
N ASN A 208 7.28 10.05 -9.53
CA ASN A 208 6.45 9.62 -8.41
C ASN A 208 6.09 8.14 -8.54
N TYR A 209 6.07 7.43 -7.40
CA TYR A 209 5.91 5.99 -7.33
C TYR A 209 4.77 5.60 -6.40
N SER A 210 3.95 4.61 -6.79
CA SER A 210 2.86 4.11 -5.96
C SER A 210 2.72 2.58 -6.03
N PRO A 211 2.44 1.91 -4.90
CA PRO A 211 2.56 2.40 -3.52
C PRO A 211 3.98 2.87 -3.19
N LYS A 212 4.13 3.67 -2.12
CA LYS A 212 5.44 4.12 -1.64
C LYS A 212 6.36 2.95 -1.30
N GLY A 213 7.62 3.03 -1.74
CA GLY A 213 8.70 2.13 -1.34
C GLY A 213 9.55 2.67 -0.19
N ASN A 214 10.71 2.06 0.03
CA ASN A 214 11.69 2.48 1.04
C ASN A 214 11.12 2.54 2.46
N TRP A 215 10.32 1.55 2.85
CA TRP A 215 9.85 1.40 4.22
C TRP A 215 11.04 1.13 5.15
N ILE A 216 11.13 1.90 6.23
CA ILE A 216 12.22 1.81 7.20
C ILE A 216 12.25 0.41 7.81
N GLY A 217 13.40 -0.24 7.76
CA GLY A 217 13.60 -1.57 8.31
C GLY A 217 13.06 -2.70 7.44
N GLU A 218 12.70 -2.44 6.18
CA GLU A 218 12.27 -3.47 5.22
C GLU A 218 13.25 -3.60 4.04
N ALA A 219 13.37 -4.83 3.53
CA ALA A 219 14.09 -5.10 2.28
C ALA A 219 13.25 -4.70 1.07
N PRO A 220 13.86 -4.26 -0.05
CA PRO A 220 13.11 -3.77 -1.22
C PRO A 220 12.26 -4.85 -1.91
N TYR A 221 12.62 -6.12 -1.76
CA TYR A 221 11.90 -7.26 -2.30
C TYR A 221 12.21 -8.52 -1.51
N GLN A 222 11.43 -9.58 -1.70
CA GLN A 222 11.67 -10.87 -1.06
C GLN A 222 12.59 -11.73 -1.92
N HIS A 223 13.73 -12.13 -1.37
CA HIS A 223 14.66 -13.05 -2.03
C HIS A 223 13.99 -14.40 -2.32
N GLY A 224 14.15 -14.89 -3.55
CA GLY A 224 13.75 -16.24 -3.92
C GLY A 224 13.67 -16.43 -5.43
N ARG A 225 13.14 -17.58 -5.85
CA ARG A 225 12.91 -17.88 -7.27
C ARG A 225 11.94 -16.83 -7.86
N PRO A 226 12.25 -16.25 -9.03
CA PRO A 226 11.35 -15.30 -9.69
C PRO A 226 9.90 -15.78 -9.74
N CYS A 227 8.99 -14.87 -9.40
CA CYS A 227 7.55 -15.06 -9.39
C CYS A 227 6.99 -16.16 -8.45
N SER A 228 7.80 -16.75 -7.57
CA SER A 228 7.31 -17.80 -6.65
C SER A 228 6.39 -17.28 -5.55
N GLN A 229 6.41 -15.96 -5.28
CA GLN A 229 5.62 -15.29 -4.25
C GLN A 229 4.84 -14.10 -4.82
N CYS A 230 4.42 -14.17 -6.09
CA CYS A 230 3.51 -13.17 -6.65
C CYS A 230 2.21 -13.10 -5.85
N PRO A 231 1.65 -11.90 -5.59
CA PRO A 231 0.38 -11.78 -4.88
C PRO A 231 -0.73 -12.53 -5.64
N PRO A 232 -1.71 -13.15 -4.94
CA PRO A 232 -2.76 -13.94 -5.58
C PRO A 232 -3.57 -13.17 -6.64
N SER A 233 -3.64 -11.84 -6.53
CA SER A 233 -4.29 -10.95 -7.50
C SER A 233 -3.66 -10.99 -8.91
N TYR A 234 -2.43 -11.48 -9.04
CA TYR A 234 -1.71 -11.62 -10.30
C TYR A 234 -1.97 -12.97 -11.01
N GLY A 235 -2.76 -13.87 -10.41
CA GLY A 235 -3.16 -15.13 -11.04
C GLY A 235 -2.02 -16.07 -11.42
N GLY A 236 -0.84 -15.92 -10.79
CA GLY A 236 0.35 -16.75 -11.03
C GLY A 236 1.06 -16.48 -12.36
N ARG A 237 0.75 -15.39 -13.08
CA ARG A 237 1.41 -15.04 -14.33
C ARG A 237 2.80 -14.44 -14.07
N CYS A 238 3.80 -14.98 -14.75
CA CYS A 238 5.18 -14.55 -14.67
C CYS A 238 5.70 -14.26 -16.08
N ARG A 239 6.31 -13.09 -16.27
CA ARG A 239 7.00 -12.73 -17.52
C ARG A 239 8.19 -11.87 -17.17
N ASP A 240 9.34 -12.14 -17.80
CA ASP A 240 10.58 -11.38 -17.58
C ASP A 240 10.96 -11.22 -16.08
N ASN A 241 10.71 -12.27 -15.28
CA ASN A 241 10.89 -12.31 -13.82
C ASN A 241 9.99 -11.37 -12.99
N LEU A 242 8.91 -10.86 -13.58
CA LEU A 242 7.94 -9.96 -12.93
C LEU A 242 6.56 -10.61 -12.82
N CYS A 243 5.80 -10.24 -11.80
CA CYS A 243 4.39 -10.61 -11.61
C CYS A 243 3.50 -9.74 -12.51
N TYR A 244 2.73 -10.35 -13.41
CA TYR A 244 1.84 -9.66 -14.33
C TYR A 244 0.36 -9.84 -13.96
N LYS A 245 -0.42 -8.76 -13.95
CA LYS A 245 -1.88 -8.88 -13.91
C LYS A 245 -2.32 -9.30 -15.30
N GLY A 246 -3.14 -10.34 -15.41
CA GLY A 246 -3.74 -10.63 -16.71
C GLY A 246 -4.66 -9.49 -17.11
N ASP A 247 -4.50 -8.99 -18.33
CA ASP A 247 -5.53 -8.13 -18.92
C ASP A 247 -6.86 -8.91 -18.93
N PRO A 248 -8.01 -8.27 -18.64
CA PRO A 248 -9.27 -8.77 -19.15
C PRO A 248 -9.11 -8.86 -20.67
N GLU A 249 -9.44 -10.01 -21.27
CA GLU A 249 -9.42 -10.21 -22.71
C GLU A 249 -9.88 -8.92 -23.40
N ARG A 250 -8.98 -8.31 -24.20
CA ARG A 250 -9.45 -7.45 -25.29
C ARG A 250 -10.44 -8.32 -26.05
N HIS A 251 -11.72 -7.99 -25.98
CA HIS A 251 -12.58 -8.27 -27.10
C HIS A 251 -11.86 -7.71 -28.33
N GLU A 252 -11.36 -8.59 -29.17
CA GLU A 252 -10.96 -8.23 -30.52
C GLU A 252 -12.21 -7.66 -31.18
N SER A 253 -12.27 -6.34 -31.28
CA SER A 253 -13.16 -5.67 -32.21
C SER A 253 -12.74 -6.08 -33.61
N PRO A 254 -13.60 -6.71 -34.42
CA PRO A 254 -13.28 -7.05 -35.78
C PRO A 254 -13.42 -5.78 -36.62
N ASP A 255 -12.33 -5.03 -36.79
CA ASP A 255 -12.26 -4.06 -37.88
C ASP A 255 -10.80 -3.75 -38.17
N MET A 256 -10.24 -4.50 -39.12
CA MET A 256 -9.25 -4.08 -40.12
C MET A 256 -9.01 -5.30 -41.03
N ASN A 257 -9.94 -5.54 -41.95
CA ASN A 257 -9.65 -6.34 -43.14
C ASN A 257 -9.74 -5.40 -44.34
N GLU A 258 -8.63 -4.75 -44.68
CA GLU A 258 -8.45 -4.12 -45.98
C GLU A 258 -7.28 -4.81 -46.70
N VAL A 259 -7.68 -5.78 -47.52
CA VAL A 259 -7.17 -6.14 -48.85
C VAL A 259 -5.66 -6.06 -49.08
N GLU A 260 -5.01 -7.23 -49.17
CA GLU A 260 -4.11 -7.49 -50.29
C GLU A 260 -4.23 -8.95 -50.76
N LYS A 261 -4.27 -9.12 -52.09
CA LYS A 261 -4.78 -10.31 -52.80
C LYS A 261 -3.61 -11.09 -53.44
N GLN A 262 -3.79 -12.42 -53.50
CA GLN A 262 -3.13 -13.47 -54.32
C GLN A 262 -1.88 -14.15 -53.71
N GLN A 263 -1.69 -15.48 -53.75
CA GLN A 263 -2.24 -16.51 -54.65
C GLN A 263 -2.17 -17.93 -54.02
N GLU A 264 -3.11 -18.80 -54.37
CA GLU A 264 -3.18 -20.24 -54.04
C GLU A 264 -2.10 -21.07 -54.80
N PRO A 265 -1.72 -22.30 -54.36
CA PRO A 265 -2.52 -23.45 -54.77
C PRO A 265 -2.63 -24.64 -53.77
N VAL A 266 -3.88 -25.12 -53.67
CA VAL A 266 -4.35 -26.52 -53.82
C VAL A 266 -3.94 -27.57 -52.76
N GLN A 267 -4.95 -28.00 -51.99
CA GLN A 267 -5.03 -29.34 -51.38
C GLN A 267 -5.53 -30.39 -52.38
N PRO A 268 -5.29 -31.68 -52.08
CA PRO A 268 -6.42 -32.62 -52.02
C PRO A 268 -6.27 -33.61 -50.84
N ARG A 269 -7.29 -34.28 -50.27
CA ARG A 269 -8.76 -34.31 -50.37
C ARG A 269 -9.23 -35.40 -49.34
N THR A 270 -10.39 -35.19 -48.68
CA THR A 270 -11.42 -36.17 -48.20
C THR A 270 -11.07 -37.29 -47.17
N THR A 271 -11.56 -37.29 -45.90
CA THR A 271 -12.89 -37.71 -45.30
C THR A 271 -13.10 -39.24 -45.13
N PRO A 272 -14.06 -39.78 -44.32
CA PRO A 272 -14.64 -39.39 -43.01
C PRO A 272 -15.00 -40.57 -42.01
N THR A 273 -15.37 -40.21 -40.75
CA THR A 273 -16.43 -40.76 -39.82
C THR A 273 -16.37 -42.11 -39.04
N LYS A 274 -16.44 -42.00 -37.68
CA LYS A 274 -17.32 -42.58 -36.59
C LYS A 274 -18.10 -43.92 -36.80
N PRO A 275 -18.63 -44.68 -35.77
CA PRO A 275 -19.05 -44.29 -34.39
C PRO A 275 -18.81 -45.34 -33.24
N LYS A 276 -19.35 -45.03 -32.04
CA LYS A 276 -19.32 -45.76 -30.74
C LYS A 276 -20.57 -46.66 -30.54
N PRO A 277 -20.58 -47.63 -29.60
CA PRO A 277 -21.56 -47.57 -28.48
C PRO A 277 -21.09 -48.13 -27.09
N LYS A 278 -21.86 -47.79 -26.04
CA LYS A 278 -21.90 -48.27 -24.62
C LYS A 278 -23.26 -49.02 -24.40
N PRO A 279 -23.70 -49.59 -23.23
CA PRO A 279 -23.25 -49.56 -21.79
C PRO A 279 -23.19 -50.98 -21.13
N SER A 280 -22.82 -51.28 -19.85
CA SER A 280 -23.43 -51.00 -18.53
C SER A 280 -22.52 -51.34 -17.31
N SER A 281 -22.87 -50.83 -16.12
CA SER A 281 -22.17 -50.76 -14.80
C SER A 281 -22.41 -52.00 -13.87
N PRO A 282 -22.04 -52.08 -12.54
CA PRO A 282 -21.43 -51.09 -11.60
C PRO A 282 -20.41 -51.60 -10.51
N LYS A 283 -19.64 -50.67 -9.89
CA LYS A 283 -19.51 -50.46 -8.40
C LYS A 283 -18.59 -49.24 -8.05
N LYS A 284 -19.02 -48.48 -7.02
CA LYS A 284 -18.50 -47.21 -6.40
C LYS A 284 -17.31 -47.50 -5.41
N PRO A 285 -16.70 -46.53 -4.68
CA PRO A 285 -16.73 -45.03 -4.68
C PRO A 285 -15.31 -44.38 -4.74
N ALA A 286 -15.06 -43.07 -4.87
CA ALA A 286 -15.53 -41.93 -4.07
C ALA A 286 -15.25 -40.53 -4.70
N ASN A 287 -16.15 -39.61 -4.35
CA ASN A 287 -16.16 -38.13 -4.30
C ASN A 287 -15.09 -37.27 -5.01
N ALA A 288 -15.56 -36.37 -5.89
CA ALA A 288 -15.07 -34.99 -6.01
C ALA A 288 -16.07 -34.05 -6.72
N ASN A 289 -16.41 -32.94 -6.02
CA ASN A 289 -16.69 -31.55 -6.46
C ASN A 289 -17.96 -31.25 -7.32
N PRO A 290 -18.45 -29.99 -7.47
CA PRO A 290 -17.77 -28.69 -7.28
C PRO A 290 -18.59 -27.46 -6.76
N SER A 291 -17.85 -26.37 -6.46
CA SER A 291 -18.12 -24.92 -6.65
C SER A 291 -19.35 -24.23 -6.03
N SER A 292 -19.08 -23.16 -5.25
CA SER A 292 -19.72 -21.85 -5.48
C SER A 292 -18.89 -20.66 -4.95
N THR A 293 -18.89 -19.61 -5.76
CA THR A 293 -18.29 -18.26 -5.70
C THR A 293 -18.62 -17.32 -4.52
N LYS A 294 -17.75 -16.28 -4.36
CA LYS A 294 -17.95 -14.87 -3.87
C LYS A 294 -17.39 -14.40 -2.49
N THR A 295 -16.36 -13.53 -2.59
CA THR A 295 -16.21 -12.14 -2.05
C THR A 295 -16.11 -11.79 -0.54
N THR A 296 -15.26 -10.77 -0.28
CA THR A 296 -15.17 -9.83 0.86
C THR A 296 -14.58 -10.33 2.19
N ARG A 297 -13.40 -9.81 2.57
CA ARG A 297 -12.77 -10.08 3.87
C ARG A 297 -12.96 -8.92 4.83
N THR A 298 -14.20 -8.58 5.17
CA THR A 298 -14.53 -7.93 6.44
C THR A 298 -14.51 -9.03 7.50
N THR A 299 -13.41 -9.15 8.23
CA THR A 299 -13.34 -10.06 9.38
C THR A 299 -14.32 -9.58 10.44
N TYR A 300 -15.19 -10.48 10.89
CA TYR A 300 -16.15 -10.25 11.96
C TYR A 300 -15.47 -10.57 13.30
N LEU A 301 -15.67 -9.73 14.32
CA LEU A 301 -15.19 -10.05 15.68
C LEU A 301 -16.00 -11.22 16.26
N ALA A 302 -17.30 -11.23 15.95
CA ALA A 302 -18.21 -12.30 16.26
C ALA A 302 -18.09 -13.47 15.27
N GLN A 303 -17.66 -14.65 15.73
CA GLN A 303 -17.65 -15.88 14.95
C GLN A 303 -18.83 -16.78 15.31
N ASN A 304 -19.63 -17.20 14.33
CA ASN A 304 -20.63 -18.25 14.56
C ASN A 304 -19.93 -19.57 14.88
N ILE A 305 -19.87 -19.92 16.16
CA ILE A 305 -19.32 -21.19 16.62
C ILE A 305 -20.41 -22.25 16.50
N LYS A 306 -20.28 -23.15 15.52
CA LYS A 306 -21.10 -24.38 15.46
C LYS A 306 -20.70 -25.29 16.63
N CYS A 307 -21.69 -25.84 17.32
CA CYS A 307 -21.53 -26.44 18.65
C CYS A 307 -20.79 -27.79 18.74
N GLU A 308 -20.03 -28.14 17.71
CA GLU A 308 -19.13 -29.31 17.67
C GLU A 308 -17.65 -28.92 17.79
N THR A 309 -17.29 -27.62 17.72
CA THR A 309 -15.89 -27.20 17.72
C THR A 309 -15.29 -27.13 19.12
N ARG A 310 -14.18 -27.84 19.34
CA ARG A 310 -13.38 -27.67 20.57
C ARG A 310 -12.68 -26.30 20.50
N MET A 311 -12.55 -25.63 21.64
CA MET A 311 -11.95 -24.28 21.70
C MET A 311 -10.54 -24.22 21.06
N ARG A 312 -9.77 -25.32 21.11
CA ARG A 312 -8.43 -25.43 20.49
C ARG A 312 -8.41 -25.40 18.97
N ASP A 313 -9.53 -25.73 18.31
CA ASP A 313 -9.56 -25.92 16.85
C ASP A 313 -9.75 -24.59 16.09
N LYS A 314 -10.28 -23.55 16.75
CA LYS A 314 -10.52 -22.23 16.16
C LYS A 314 -9.84 -21.05 16.86
N CYS A 315 -9.49 -21.17 18.14
CA CYS A 315 -9.01 -20.06 18.95
C CYS A 315 -7.49 -20.18 19.20
N LYS A 316 -6.66 -19.93 18.18
CA LYS A 316 -5.20 -19.84 18.34
C LYS A 316 -4.78 -18.39 18.64
N GLY A 317 -4.42 -18.11 19.89
CA GLY A 317 -3.52 -17.00 20.23
C GLY A 317 -4.12 -15.72 20.84
N ALA A 318 -5.41 -15.45 20.72
CA ALA A 318 -6.10 -14.40 21.49
C ALA A 318 -7.62 -14.64 21.45
N THR A 319 -8.32 -14.08 22.42
CA THR A 319 -9.77 -14.02 22.67
C THR A 319 -10.66 -14.44 21.50
N CYS A 320 -11.41 -15.52 21.67
CA CYS A 320 -12.40 -15.97 20.70
C CYS A 320 -13.68 -15.17 20.90
N ASN A 321 -13.93 -14.18 20.04
CA ASN A 321 -15.05 -13.28 20.23
C ASN A 321 -16.34 -13.77 19.53
N ARG A 322 -17.41 -13.65 20.33
CA ARG A 322 -18.84 -13.40 20.12
C ARG A 322 -19.65 -14.24 19.10
N SER A 323 -20.85 -14.62 19.52
CA SER A 323 -21.89 -15.40 18.81
C SER A 323 -21.76 -16.93 18.86
N VAL A 324 -22.47 -17.53 19.83
CA VAL A 324 -22.70 -18.97 19.84
C VAL A 324 -24.17 -19.23 19.53
N VAL A 325 -24.44 -19.70 18.31
CA VAL A 325 -25.78 -20.12 17.89
C VAL A 325 -25.76 -21.64 17.68
N GLY A 326 -26.44 -22.37 18.56
CA GLY A 326 -26.72 -23.80 18.39
C GLY A 326 -26.53 -24.67 19.62
N ASN A 327 -26.93 -25.94 19.47
CA ASN A 327 -27.33 -26.92 20.49
C ASN A 327 -26.29 -27.31 21.59
N ILE A 328 -26.81 -27.93 22.66
CA ILE A 328 -26.33 -28.14 24.05
C ILE A 328 -24.99 -28.91 24.24
N GLN A 329 -24.22 -29.20 23.19
CA GLN A 329 -23.01 -30.04 23.29
C GLN A 329 -21.67 -29.29 23.42
N SER A 330 -21.63 -27.97 23.23
CA SER A 330 -20.38 -27.19 23.33
C SER A 330 -19.95 -26.89 24.78
N SER A 331 -18.65 -27.00 25.06
CA SER A 331 -18.07 -26.63 26.37
C SER A 331 -18.27 -25.15 26.71
N ILE A 332 -18.42 -24.28 25.70
CA ILE A 332 -18.68 -22.84 25.89
C ILE A 332 -20.16 -22.60 26.16
N CYS A 333 -21.07 -23.22 25.38
CA CYS A 333 -22.52 -23.13 25.62
C CYS A 333 -22.90 -23.66 27.00
N ARG A 334 -22.38 -24.84 27.38
CA ARG A 334 -22.65 -25.43 28.69
C ARG A 334 -22.12 -24.55 29.82
N ALA A 335 -20.95 -23.92 29.64
CA ALA A 335 -20.43 -22.96 30.61
C ALA A 335 -21.29 -21.69 30.70
N ALA A 336 -21.79 -21.18 29.58
CA ALA A 336 -22.66 -20.01 29.53
C ALA A 336 -24.05 -20.27 30.14
N ILE A 337 -24.64 -21.44 29.90
CA ILE A 337 -25.87 -21.89 30.55
C ILE A 337 -25.62 -22.09 32.05
N HIS A 338 -24.53 -22.76 32.43
CA HIS A 338 -24.13 -22.94 33.84
C HIS A 338 -24.06 -21.60 34.58
N TYR A 339 -23.51 -20.57 33.94
CA TYR A 339 -23.43 -19.23 34.52
C TYR A 339 -24.73 -18.41 34.39
N GLY A 340 -25.70 -18.86 33.58
CA GLY A 340 -27.01 -18.22 33.42
C GLY A 340 -27.03 -17.05 32.44
N ILE A 341 -26.09 -17.02 31.50
CA ILE A 341 -25.96 -15.94 30.51
C ILE A 341 -26.90 -16.16 29.33
N ILE A 342 -26.99 -17.41 28.88
CA ILE A 342 -27.88 -17.85 27.80
C ILE A 342 -28.75 -19.01 28.27
N ASP A 343 -29.87 -19.21 27.58
CA ASP A 343 -30.75 -20.35 27.75
C ASP A 343 -30.44 -21.44 26.70
N ASN A 344 -31.31 -22.46 26.62
CA ASN A 344 -31.18 -23.54 25.64
C ASN A 344 -31.43 -23.09 24.19
N ASN A 345 -31.96 -21.88 23.97
CA ASN A 345 -32.22 -21.32 22.65
C ASN A 345 -30.96 -20.64 22.07
N GLY A 346 -29.91 -20.47 22.89
CA GLY A 346 -28.67 -19.83 22.50
C GLY A 346 -28.68 -18.32 22.73
N GLY A 347 -27.57 -17.66 22.42
CA GLY A 347 -27.47 -16.22 22.62
C GLY A 347 -26.04 -15.69 22.53
N LEU A 348 -25.91 -14.39 22.76
CA LEU A 348 -24.62 -13.71 22.72
C LEU A 348 -23.89 -13.87 24.06
N VAL A 349 -22.65 -14.36 23.99
CA VAL A 349 -21.77 -14.57 25.14
C VAL A 349 -20.41 -13.99 24.83
N ASP A 350 -19.86 -13.28 25.81
CA ASP A 350 -18.45 -12.88 25.82
C ASP A 350 -17.60 -13.95 26.51
N VAL A 351 -16.46 -14.28 25.90
CA VAL A 351 -15.54 -15.31 26.42
C VAL A 351 -14.17 -14.71 26.66
N THR A 352 -13.74 -14.68 27.91
CA THR A 352 -12.43 -14.17 28.31
C THR A 352 -11.53 -15.33 28.73
N ARG A 353 -10.34 -15.46 28.13
CA ARG A 353 -9.39 -16.51 28.52
C ARG A 353 -8.64 -16.10 29.80
N LYS A 354 -8.43 -17.06 30.70
CA LYS A 354 -7.58 -16.93 31.89
C LYS A 354 -6.54 -18.03 31.88
N ASP A 355 -5.26 -17.68 31.78
CA ASP A 355 -4.19 -18.66 31.86
C ASP A 355 -3.81 -18.93 33.33
N ASN A 356 -3.33 -20.15 33.60
CA ASN A 356 -2.82 -20.55 34.91
C ASN A 356 -3.81 -20.40 36.10
N PHE A 357 -5.10 -20.72 35.90
CA PHE A 357 -6.10 -20.69 36.98
C PHE A 357 -5.83 -21.81 37.99
N PRO A 358 -5.77 -21.52 39.31
CA PRO A 358 -5.09 -22.37 40.29
C PRO A 358 -5.77 -23.73 40.55
N PHE A 359 -7.10 -23.75 40.62
CA PHE A 359 -7.90 -24.98 40.80
C PHE A 359 -9.36 -24.73 40.39
N PHE A 360 -10.10 -25.81 40.12
CA PHE A 360 -11.50 -25.77 39.70
C PHE A 360 -12.34 -26.53 40.70
N VAL A 361 -13.40 -25.89 41.19
CA VAL A 361 -14.34 -26.48 42.15
C VAL A 361 -15.58 -26.96 41.39
N LYS A 362 -16.07 -28.15 41.75
CA LYS A 362 -17.32 -28.71 41.24
C LYS A 362 -18.48 -27.85 41.72
N ALA A 363 -19.39 -27.49 40.81
CA ALA A 363 -20.61 -26.76 41.11
C ALA A 363 -21.70 -27.13 40.11
N THR A 364 -22.94 -27.20 40.58
CA THR A 364 -24.13 -27.36 39.73
C THR A 364 -24.91 -26.07 39.74
N LYS A 365 -25.09 -25.46 38.57
CA LYS A 365 -25.85 -24.22 38.39
C LYS A 365 -26.65 -24.31 37.09
N ASN A 366 -27.89 -23.80 37.11
CA ASN A 366 -28.79 -23.73 35.95
C ASN A 366 -28.90 -25.07 35.18
N GLY A 367 -29.01 -26.19 35.91
CA GLY A 367 -29.15 -27.53 35.33
C GLY A 367 -27.89 -28.14 34.70
N VAL A 368 -26.74 -27.46 34.79
CA VAL A 368 -25.45 -27.95 34.31
C VAL A 368 -24.53 -28.23 35.50
N GLU A 369 -23.81 -29.36 35.48
CA GLU A 369 -22.84 -29.75 36.50
C GLU A 369 -21.41 -29.62 35.97
N SER A 370 -20.52 -28.99 36.76
CA SER A 370 -19.09 -28.90 36.46
C SER A 370 -18.27 -29.95 37.23
N PHE A 371 -17.05 -30.24 36.76
CA PHE A 371 -16.12 -31.15 37.43
C PHE A 371 -15.03 -30.39 38.18
N SER A 372 -14.53 -30.96 39.28
CA SER A 372 -13.38 -30.41 40.00
C SER A 372 -12.06 -30.79 39.36
N LYS A 373 -11.07 -29.90 39.48
CA LYS A 373 -9.69 -30.14 39.06
C LYS A 373 -8.75 -29.39 40.00
N TYR A 374 -8.06 -30.13 40.86
CA TYR A 374 -7.16 -29.59 41.89
C TYR A 374 -5.74 -29.32 41.39
N LYS A 375 -5.61 -28.87 40.13
CA LYS A 375 -4.34 -28.54 39.49
C LYS A 375 -4.51 -27.30 38.63
N PRO A 376 -3.46 -26.46 38.52
CA PRO A 376 -3.52 -25.28 37.68
C PRO A 376 -3.76 -25.64 36.22
N GLY A 377 -4.48 -24.78 35.51
CA GLY A 377 -4.73 -24.99 34.10
C GLY A 377 -5.37 -23.79 33.42
N ASN A 378 -5.43 -23.84 32.09
CA ASN A 378 -6.07 -22.81 31.30
C ASN A 378 -7.58 -22.83 31.56
N ALA A 379 -8.14 -21.66 31.82
CA ALA A 379 -9.54 -21.42 32.10
C ALA A 379 -10.10 -20.35 31.15
N PHE A 380 -11.41 -20.16 31.21
CA PHE A 380 -12.09 -19.04 30.59
C PHE A 380 -13.28 -18.63 31.45
N THR A 381 -13.65 -17.37 31.37
CA THR A 381 -14.88 -16.82 31.96
C THR A 381 -15.84 -16.45 30.85
N VAL A 382 -17.13 -16.52 31.16
CA VAL A 382 -18.21 -16.13 30.27
C VAL A 382 -18.97 -14.96 30.88
N SER A 383 -19.38 -13.97 30.08
CA SER A 383 -20.22 -12.84 30.51
C SER A 383 -21.31 -12.53 29.48
N ARG A 384 -22.37 -11.84 29.92
CA ARG A 384 -23.41 -11.30 29.03
C ARG A 384 -22.81 -10.18 28.19
N VAL A 385 -23.17 -10.14 26.91
CA VAL A 385 -22.80 -9.00 26.06
C VAL A 385 -23.69 -7.82 26.41
N GLU A 386 -23.07 -6.72 26.84
CA GLU A 386 -23.76 -5.46 27.09
C GLU A 386 -23.95 -4.73 25.76
N GLU A 387 -25.19 -4.31 25.48
CA GLU A 387 -25.55 -3.53 24.30
C GLU A 387 -25.82 -2.09 24.71
N GLN A 388 -25.22 -1.13 24.02
CA GLN A 388 -25.35 0.29 24.31
C GLN A 388 -25.69 1.07 23.05
N THR A 389 -26.71 1.93 23.12
CA THR A 389 -27.00 2.89 22.05
C THR A 389 -26.17 4.14 22.30
N ILE A 390 -25.44 4.60 21.28
CA ILE A 390 -24.52 5.73 21.38
C ILE A 390 -24.89 6.83 20.38
N ASP A 391 -24.41 8.04 20.59
CA ASP A 391 -24.53 9.11 19.62
C ASP A 391 -23.36 9.11 18.62
N CYS A 392 -23.39 10.03 17.64
CA CYS A 392 -22.34 10.13 16.63
C CYS A 392 -21.01 10.68 17.17
N TYR A 393 -20.97 11.19 18.40
CA TYR A 393 -19.80 11.85 19.00
C TYR A 393 -19.06 10.95 19.98
N THR A 394 -19.77 9.95 20.51
CA THR A 394 -19.27 9.01 21.53
C THR A 394 -17.95 8.36 21.09
N THR A 395 -16.98 8.40 21.98
CA THR A 395 -15.62 7.88 21.76
C THR A 395 -15.35 6.61 22.57
N VAL A 396 -14.34 5.83 22.19
CA VAL A 396 -13.96 4.63 22.94
C VAL A 396 -13.38 4.97 24.30
N ALA A 397 -12.70 6.11 24.44
CA ALA A 397 -12.18 6.59 25.72
C ALA A 397 -13.28 6.74 26.79
N GLU A 398 -14.51 7.09 26.39
CA GLU A 398 -15.64 7.28 27.30
C GLU A 398 -16.30 5.97 27.73
N ILE A 399 -16.60 5.08 26.76
CA ILE A 399 -17.44 3.90 27.00
C ILE A 399 -16.64 2.60 27.19
N CYS A 400 -15.39 2.56 26.73
CA CYS A 400 -14.52 1.39 26.87
C CYS A 400 -13.04 1.79 27.01
N PRO A 401 -12.66 2.45 28.11
CA PRO A 401 -11.26 2.78 28.37
C PRO A 401 -10.44 1.51 28.54
N PHE A 402 -9.26 1.46 27.91
CA PHE A 402 -8.34 0.33 28.03
C PHE A 402 -7.82 0.22 29.47
N LYS A 403 -8.25 -0.81 30.22
CA LYS A 403 -7.79 -1.08 31.60
C LYS A 403 -6.87 -2.32 31.69
N ALA A 404 -6.96 -3.27 30.75
CA ALA A 404 -6.04 -4.40 30.53
C ALA A 404 -6.42 -5.17 29.24
N SER A 405 -5.56 -6.11 28.80
CA SER A 405 -5.70 -6.95 27.58
C SER A 405 -6.97 -7.83 27.48
N ALA A 406 -7.86 -7.77 28.47
CA ALA A 406 -9.08 -8.58 28.59
C ALA A 406 -10.37 -7.73 28.74
N SER A 407 -10.31 -6.43 28.44
CA SER A 407 -11.48 -5.53 28.53
C SER A 407 -12.43 -5.80 27.36
N HIS A 408 -13.59 -6.43 27.61
CA HIS A 408 -14.63 -6.58 26.60
C HIS A 408 -15.45 -5.29 26.52
N CYS A 409 -15.40 -4.60 25.38
CA CYS A 409 -16.21 -3.40 25.15
C CYS A 409 -17.67 -3.74 24.88
N PRO A 410 -18.64 -2.90 25.29
CA PRO A 410 -20.04 -3.13 24.93
C PRO A 410 -20.20 -3.17 23.40
N ARG A 411 -21.19 -3.92 22.94
CA ARG A 411 -21.65 -3.83 21.56
C ARG A 411 -22.42 -2.53 21.41
N VAL A 412 -22.06 -1.72 20.41
CA VAL A 412 -22.66 -0.40 20.24
C VAL A 412 -23.61 -0.37 19.06
N PHE A 413 -24.73 0.35 19.20
CA PHE A 413 -25.63 0.67 18.11
C PHE A 413 -25.41 2.12 17.67
N CYS A 414 -25.07 2.29 16.40
CA CYS A 414 -24.83 3.59 15.78
C CYS A 414 -26.08 4.10 15.05
N PRO A 415 -26.50 5.36 15.28
CA PRO A 415 -27.63 5.95 14.58
C PRO A 415 -27.30 6.27 13.12
N ALA A 416 -28.33 6.54 12.33
CA ALA A 416 -28.18 6.94 10.93
C ALA A 416 -27.54 8.34 10.79
N ASN A 417 -26.98 8.62 9.61
CA ASN A 417 -26.51 9.95 9.20
C ASN A 417 -25.33 10.56 9.97
N CYS A 418 -24.57 9.78 10.74
CA CYS A 418 -23.37 10.28 11.41
C CYS A 418 -22.28 10.86 10.47
N LEU A 419 -22.36 10.60 9.17
CA LEU A 419 -21.46 11.18 8.16
C LEU A 419 -21.75 12.68 7.88
N ASN A 420 -23.00 13.12 8.10
CA ASN A 420 -23.44 14.48 7.82
C ASN A 420 -23.09 15.47 8.94
N GLU A 421 -22.75 14.95 10.12
CA GLU A 421 -22.33 15.79 11.24
C GLU A 421 -21.02 16.51 10.91
N PRO A 422 -20.68 17.62 11.56
CA PRO A 422 -19.45 18.35 11.20
C PRO A 422 -18.23 17.70 11.87
N SER A 423 -17.16 17.53 11.10
CA SER A 423 -15.98 16.75 11.51
C SER A 423 -15.16 17.31 12.65
N TYR A 424 -15.42 18.56 13.06
CA TYR A 424 -14.84 19.14 14.26
C TYR A 424 -15.34 18.44 15.54
N TRP A 425 -16.62 18.05 15.59
CA TRP A 425 -17.22 17.45 16.78
C TRP A 425 -17.04 15.92 16.88
N ALA A 426 -16.74 15.27 15.75
CA ALA A 426 -16.59 13.82 15.68
C ALA A 426 -15.34 13.45 14.85
N PRO A 427 -14.14 13.68 15.40
CA PRO A 427 -12.88 13.40 14.72
C PRO A 427 -12.70 11.89 14.53
N VAL A 428 -12.03 11.52 13.44
CA VAL A 428 -11.61 10.14 13.19
C VAL A 428 -10.13 10.14 12.87
N VAL A 429 -9.35 9.45 13.70
CA VAL A 429 -7.88 9.39 13.59
C VAL A 429 -7.49 7.92 13.49
N GLY A 430 -6.91 7.52 12.36
CA GLY A 430 -6.51 6.14 12.10
C GLY A 430 -7.23 5.45 10.93
N THR A 431 -6.70 4.28 10.54
CA THR A 431 -7.31 3.36 9.58
C THR A 431 -7.13 1.93 10.03
N ASN A 432 -8.20 1.14 9.96
CA ASN A 432 -8.32 -0.20 10.55
C ASN A 432 -8.17 -0.22 12.08
N ILE A 433 -7.21 0.52 12.64
CA ILE A 433 -7.04 0.83 14.05
C ILE A 433 -7.22 2.34 14.21
N TYR A 434 -8.14 2.72 15.08
CA TYR A 434 -8.51 4.09 15.37
C TYR A 434 -8.00 4.50 16.77
N GLY A 435 -7.66 5.76 16.96
CA GLY A 435 -7.35 6.29 18.29
C GLY A 435 -8.60 6.33 19.17
N ASP A 436 -8.47 6.06 20.46
CA ASP A 436 -9.59 6.02 21.42
C ASP A 436 -10.44 7.30 21.50
N GLY A 437 -9.86 8.45 21.17
CA GLY A 437 -10.57 9.73 20.99
C GLY A 437 -11.33 9.89 19.66
N SER A 438 -11.38 8.86 18.81
CA SER A 438 -12.15 8.89 17.56
C SER A 438 -13.61 8.52 17.78
N SER A 439 -14.52 9.17 17.04
CA SER A 439 -15.94 8.78 17.00
C SER A 439 -16.10 7.35 16.49
N ILE A 440 -16.78 6.51 17.28
CA ILE A 440 -16.96 5.10 16.98
C ILE A 440 -17.79 4.90 15.71
N CYS A 441 -18.92 5.61 15.59
CA CYS A 441 -19.84 5.44 14.47
C CYS A 441 -19.25 5.93 13.15
N ARG A 442 -18.45 7.00 13.18
CA ARG A 442 -17.73 7.46 12.00
C ARG A 442 -16.57 6.56 11.63
N ALA A 443 -15.82 6.06 12.61
CA ALA A 443 -14.79 5.06 12.37
C ALA A 443 -15.37 3.79 11.73
N ALA A 444 -16.58 3.38 12.15
CA ALA A 444 -17.29 2.24 11.57
C ALA A 444 -17.78 2.49 10.14
N LEU A 445 -18.31 3.68 9.83
CA LEU A 445 -18.64 4.10 8.46
C LEU A 445 -17.38 4.15 7.57
N HIS A 446 -16.32 4.75 8.08
CA HIS A 446 -15.03 4.88 7.41
C HIS A 446 -14.37 3.52 7.12
N ALA A 447 -14.48 2.58 8.06
CA ALA A 447 -14.02 1.20 7.88
C ALA A 447 -14.90 0.38 6.91
N GLY A 448 -16.03 0.93 6.44
CA GLY A 448 -17.02 0.19 5.65
C GLY A 448 -17.70 -0.93 6.43
N VAL A 449 -17.71 -0.83 7.77
CA VAL A 449 -18.25 -1.83 8.69
C VAL A 449 -19.77 -1.70 8.81
N ILE A 450 -20.30 -0.48 8.77
CA ILE A 450 -21.74 -0.18 8.74
C ILE A 450 -22.07 0.74 7.56
N LYS A 451 -23.36 0.79 7.19
CA LYS A 451 -23.89 1.69 6.15
C LYS A 451 -24.35 3.01 6.78
N ALA A 452 -24.60 4.02 5.94
CA ALA A 452 -25.09 5.34 6.38
C ALA A 452 -26.43 5.30 7.15
N SER A 453 -27.18 4.20 7.05
CA SER A 453 -28.40 3.93 7.81
C SER A 453 -28.17 3.62 9.30
N GLY A 454 -26.91 3.51 9.75
CA GLY A 454 -26.58 3.06 11.09
C GLY A 454 -26.52 1.53 11.19
N GLY A 455 -26.26 1.01 12.38
CA GLY A 455 -26.17 -0.42 12.66
C GLY A 455 -25.33 -0.79 13.88
N TYR A 456 -25.28 -2.09 14.20
CA TYR A 456 -24.48 -2.62 15.30
C TYR A 456 -23.00 -2.78 14.93
N VAL A 457 -22.13 -2.43 15.88
CA VAL A 457 -20.67 -2.50 15.73
C VAL A 457 -20.08 -3.17 16.96
N ASP A 458 -19.14 -4.10 16.73
CA ASP A 458 -18.32 -4.67 17.80
C ASP A 458 -16.97 -3.95 17.88
N LEU A 459 -16.51 -3.69 19.11
CA LEU A 459 -15.28 -2.95 19.40
C LEU A 459 -14.25 -3.85 20.06
N LEU A 460 -12.99 -3.67 19.67
CA LEU A 460 -11.84 -4.25 20.36
C LEU A 460 -10.92 -3.12 20.80
N ALA A 461 -10.89 -2.82 22.09
CA ALA A 461 -9.86 -1.96 22.66
C ALA A 461 -8.50 -2.67 22.60
N LEU A 462 -7.47 -1.89 22.26
CA LEU A 462 -6.10 -2.32 22.05
C LEU A 462 -5.16 -1.44 22.89
N ASP A 463 -3.97 -1.96 23.16
CA ASP A 463 -2.91 -1.25 23.86
C ASP A 463 -2.58 0.10 23.20
N LYS A 464 -1.92 0.95 24.00
CA LYS A 464 -1.44 2.28 23.58
C LYS A 464 -0.59 2.16 22.31
N ARG A 465 -0.84 3.04 21.36
CA ARG A 465 0.01 3.21 20.18
C ARG A 465 0.58 4.62 20.12
N ASN A 466 1.86 4.70 19.80
CA ASN A 466 2.59 5.97 19.71
C ASN A 466 2.34 6.69 18.37
N SER A 467 1.61 6.07 17.44
CA SER A 467 1.25 6.64 16.14
C SER A 467 0.00 5.98 15.55
N TYR A 468 -0.84 6.80 14.92
CA TYR A 468 -2.06 6.38 14.22
C TYR A 468 -1.89 6.67 12.73
N LEU A 469 -2.17 5.68 11.87
CA LEU A 469 -2.09 5.83 10.42
C LEU A 469 -3.33 6.57 9.92
N ASN A 470 -3.20 7.86 9.61
CA ASN A 470 -4.27 8.63 8.97
C ASN A 470 -4.35 8.27 7.49
N VAL A 471 -5.49 7.72 7.06
CA VAL A 471 -5.82 7.56 5.65
C VAL A 471 -7.29 7.93 5.50
N THR A 472 -7.58 8.92 4.66
CA THR A 472 -8.93 9.36 4.34
C THR A 472 -9.48 8.44 3.25
N LEU A 473 -10.39 7.52 3.58
CA LEU A 473 -11.09 6.70 2.59
C LEU A 473 -12.29 7.45 2.01
N ASN A 474 -12.19 7.76 0.71
CA ASN A 474 -13.24 8.15 -0.24
C ASN A 474 -14.70 8.12 0.25
N PHE A 475 -15.13 9.18 0.92
CA PHE A 475 -16.44 9.79 0.73
C PHE A 475 -16.25 11.30 0.89
N ARG A 476 -16.83 12.10 -0.01
CA ARG A 476 -16.76 13.57 -0.01
C ARG A 476 -17.08 14.13 1.39
N VAL A 477 -16.04 14.42 2.18
CA VAL A 477 -16.12 15.24 3.38
C VAL A 477 -14.85 16.07 3.40
N VAL A 478 -14.96 17.32 2.97
CA VAL A 478 -13.95 18.35 3.18
C VAL A 478 -13.94 18.62 4.68
N VAL A 479 -12.92 18.17 5.39
CA VAL A 479 -12.66 18.59 6.76
C VAL A 479 -11.62 19.69 6.70
N VAL A 480 -12.09 20.93 6.68
CA VAL A 480 -11.25 22.10 6.98
C VAL A 480 -10.95 22.05 8.48
N VAL A 481 -9.69 21.90 8.86
CA VAL A 481 -9.24 22.24 10.22
C VAL A 481 -8.51 23.57 10.13
N PHE A 482 -9.12 24.60 10.72
CA PHE A 482 -8.48 25.89 10.99
C PHE A 482 -7.36 25.68 12.01
N PHE A 483 -6.17 26.22 11.74
CA PHE A 483 -5.22 26.56 12.78
C PHE A 483 -5.18 28.09 12.93
N ASP A 484 -5.57 28.52 14.12
CA ASP A 484 -5.49 29.89 14.64
C ASP A 484 -4.00 30.27 14.83
N PRO A 485 -3.50 31.46 14.41
CA PRO A 485 -2.06 31.72 14.25
C PRO A 485 -1.34 32.20 15.52
N LEU A 486 -1.80 31.84 16.73
CA LEU A 486 -1.28 32.44 17.98
C LEU A 486 -0.85 31.47 19.09
N LYS A 487 -0.36 30.27 18.77
CA LYS A 487 0.47 29.49 19.71
C LYS A 487 1.66 28.81 19.02
N GLN A 488 2.81 29.47 19.10
CA GLN A 488 4.11 28.82 19.07
C GLN A 488 4.22 27.95 20.31
N ASP A 489 4.21 26.62 20.15
CA ASP A 489 5.13 25.69 20.83
C ASP A 489 4.74 24.22 20.56
N LEU A 490 5.79 23.44 20.25
CA LEU A 490 5.89 21.98 20.27
C LEU A 490 5.17 21.14 19.18
N ASN A 491 6.01 20.76 18.22
CA ASN A 491 6.17 19.41 17.69
C ASN A 491 5.84 18.29 18.72
N LYS A 492 4.57 17.93 18.85
CA LYS A 492 4.00 16.67 19.40
C LYS A 492 2.48 16.85 19.49
N SER A 493 1.69 16.20 18.63
CA SER A 493 0.37 15.80 19.11
C SER A 493 0.61 14.66 20.10
N ASN A 494 0.77 15.01 21.38
CA ASN A 494 0.71 14.04 22.46
C ASN A 494 -0.74 13.53 22.52
N THR A 495 -1.07 12.52 21.71
CA THR A 495 -2.24 11.67 21.94
C THR A 495 -1.74 10.41 22.62
N GLU A 496 -1.30 10.55 23.86
CA GLU A 496 -1.14 9.40 24.76
C GLU A 496 -2.55 8.85 25.04
N GLY A 497 -3.02 7.95 24.19
CA GLY A 497 -4.36 7.34 24.28
C GLY A 497 -4.33 5.88 23.83
N GLY A 498 -5.28 5.10 24.33
CA GLY A 498 -5.52 3.73 23.86
C GLY A 498 -5.96 3.70 22.39
N SER A 499 -6.04 2.51 21.80
CA SER A 499 -6.46 2.35 20.41
C SER A 499 -7.61 1.35 20.29
N PHE A 500 -8.33 1.33 19.17
CA PHE A 500 -9.41 0.36 18.97
C PHE A 500 -9.58 -0.08 17.52
N ARG A 501 -10.18 -1.27 17.34
CA ARG A 501 -10.67 -1.75 16.03
C ARG A 501 -12.18 -1.90 16.06
N VAL A 502 -12.81 -1.53 14.95
CA VAL A 502 -14.24 -1.75 14.68
C VAL A 502 -14.42 -3.01 13.84
N PHE A 503 -15.48 -3.77 14.12
CA PHE A 503 -15.82 -4.97 13.38
C PHE A 503 -17.30 -4.98 13.06
N ALA A 504 -17.63 -5.52 11.89
CA ALA A 504 -19.02 -5.74 11.50
C ALA A 504 -19.66 -6.79 12.42
N VAL A 505 -20.92 -6.57 12.73
CA VAL A 505 -21.79 -7.56 13.35
C VAL A 505 -22.47 -8.35 12.23
N ARG A 506 -22.44 -9.68 12.34
CA ARG A 506 -23.29 -10.53 11.49
C ARG A 506 -24.69 -10.50 12.08
N GLU A 507 -25.64 -9.95 11.34
CA GLU A 507 -27.07 -10.10 11.60
C GLU A 507 -27.54 -11.53 11.28
#